data_AF-A0A1M5K689-F1
#
_entry.id   AF-A0A1M5K689-F1
#
_cell.length_a   1.000
_cell.length_b   1.000
_cell.length_c   1.000
_cell.angle_alpha   90.00
_cell.angle_beta   90.00
_cell.angle_gamma   90.00
#
_symmetry.space_group_name_H-M   'P 1'
#
loop_
_entity.id
_entity.type
_entity.pdbx_description
1 polymer ?
#
loop_
_entity_poly.entity_id
_entity_poly.type
_entity_poly.pdbx_seq_one_letter_code
_entity_poly.pdbx_strand_id
1 'polypeptide(L)' 'MQFVALLYDGISQRFVRVEAQDEKAFFSSLDKQYPCYVCLWHSHEATAVQASVPQHM' A
#
# COMPACT_ATOMS: atom_id res chain seq x y z
N MET A 1 -3.74 5.70 -8.07
CA MET A 1 -3.30 4.30 -8.00
C MET A 1 -3.23 3.90 -6.55
N GLN A 2 -3.56 2.66 -6.20
CA GLN A 2 -3.48 2.20 -4.81
C GLN A 2 -2.18 1.43 -4.61
N PHE A 3 -1.36 1.92 -3.69
CA PHE A 3 -0.13 1.25 -3.27
C PHE A 3 -0.31 0.68 -1.89
N VAL A 4 0.30 -0.47 -1.67
CA VAL A 4 0.32 -1.13 -0.37
C VAL A 4 1.75 -1.47 0.01
N ALA A 5 2.06 -1.38 1.31
CA ALA A 5 3.36 -1.79 1.82
C ALA A 5 3.28 -2.38 3.21
N LEU A 6 4.26 -3.21 3.51
CA LEU A 6 4.55 -3.69 4.85
C LEU A 6 5.78 -2.94 5.37
N LEU A 7 5.57 -2.13 6.39
CA LEU A 7 6.60 -1.32 7.03
C LEU A 7 7.02 -1.96 8.35
N TYR A 8 8.27 -1.75 8.75
CA TYR A 8 8.77 -2.08 10.08
C TYR A 8 9.39 -0.86 10.73
N ASP A 9 8.97 -0.53 11.95
CA ASP A 9 9.42 0.66 12.70
C ASP A 9 10.50 0.35 13.76
N GLY A 10 11.04 -0.87 13.77
CA GLY A 10 11.97 -1.34 14.80
C GLY A 10 11.30 -2.03 15.99
N ILE A 11 9.96 -1.95 16.11
CA ILE A 11 9.19 -2.59 17.18
C ILE A 11 8.12 -3.51 16.58
N SER A 12 7.40 -3.01 15.58
CA SER A 12 6.19 -3.61 15.03
C SER A 12 6.18 -3.54 13.51
N GLN A 13 5.48 -4.50 12.89
CA GLN A 13 5.17 -4.44 11.47
C GLN A 13 3.81 -3.77 11.26
N ARG A 14 3.69 -2.95 10.23
CA ARG A 14 2.46 -2.24 9.87
C ARG A 14 2.17 -2.39 8.39
N PHE A 15 0.96 -2.83 8.07
CA PHE A 15 0.49 -2.86 6.70
C PHE A 15 -0.24 -1.54 6.39
N VAL A 16 0.21 -0.85 5.34
CA VAL A 16 -0.29 0.47 4.95
C VAL A 16 -0.84 0.43 3.55
N ARG A 17 -1.84 1.28 3.29
CA ARG A 17 -2.43 1.51 1.97
C ARG A 17 -2.44 3.00 1.71
N VAL A 18 -1.93 3.42 0.54
CA VAL A 18 -1.78 4.82 0.18
C VAL A 18 -2.20 5.00 -1.27
N GLU A 19 -3.07 5.98 -1.50
CA GLU A 19 -3.35 6.43 -2.86
C GLU A 19 -2.26 7.39 -3.32
N ALA A 20 -1.59 7.04 -4.43
CA ALA A 20 -0.56 7.88 -5.03
C ALA A 20 -0.69 7.89 -6.57
N GLN A 21 -0.07 8.87 -7.21
CA GLN A 21 -0.04 8.96 -8.67
C GLN A 21 0.98 7.98 -9.27
N ASP A 22 2.12 7.81 -8.61
CA ASP A 22 3.21 6.92 -8.99
C ASP A 22 3.96 6.42 -7.74
N GLU A 23 4.94 5.53 -7.96
CA GLU A 23 5.74 4.94 -6.88
C GLU A 23 6.56 5.99 -6.10
N LYS A 24 7.04 7.05 -6.76
CA LYS A 24 7.82 8.10 -6.10
C LYS A 24 6.93 8.91 -5.16
N ALA A 25 5.72 9.25 -5.58
CA ALA A 25 4.71 9.92 -4.76
C ALA A 25 4.26 9.04 -3.59
N PHE A 26 4.21 7.72 -3.79
CA PHE A 26 3.95 6.75 -2.73
C PHE A 26 5.02 6.81 -1.63
N PHE A 27 6.31 6.62 -1.98
CA PHE A 27 7.40 6.69 -0.99
C PHE A 27 7.50 8.07 -0.34
N SER A 28 7.33 9.16 -1.09
CA SER A 28 7.28 10.50 -0.49
C SER A 28 6.17 10.68 0.54
N SER A 29 5.05 9.97 0.38
CA SER A 29 3.96 9.98 1.36
C SER A 29 4.30 9.16 2.61
N LEU A 30 5.01 8.03 2.44
CA LEU A 30 5.52 7.24 3.56
C LEU A 30 6.56 8.05 4.37
N ASP A 31 7.51 8.70 3.70
CA ASP A 31 8.56 9.48 4.36
C ASP A 31 8.01 10.65 5.19
N LYS A 32 6.86 11.21 4.78
CA LYS A 32 6.16 12.27 5.54
C LYS A 32 5.43 11.74 6.76
N GLN A 33 4.87 10.53 6.69
CA GLN A 33 4.08 9.94 7.78
C GLN A 33 4.91 9.14 8.77
N TYR A 34 5.97 8.49 8.29
CA TYR A 34 6.79 7.57 9.05
C TYR A 34 8.23 8.09 9.06
N PRO A 35 8.65 8.82 10.11
CA PRO A 35 9.97 9.43 10.16
C PRO A 35 11.13 8.42 10.19
N CYS A 36 10.87 7.22 10.70
CA CYS A 36 11.81 6.10 10.71
C CYS A 36 11.05 4.80 10.38
N TYR A 37 11.25 4.25 9.19
CA TYR A 37 10.70 2.94 8.81
C TYR A 37 11.63 2.21 7.86
N VAL A 38 11.50 0.88 7.83
CA VAL A 38 12.04 0.02 6.77
C VAL A 38 10.86 -0.51 5.97
N CYS A 39 10.85 -0.27 4.66
CA CYS A 39 9.90 -0.91 3.77
C CYS A 39 10.35 -2.35 3.53
N LEU A 40 9.65 -3.33 4.09
CA LEU A 40 9.97 -4.75 3.91
C LEU A 40 9.44 -5.27 2.56
N TRP A 41 8.30 -4.74 2.13
CA TRP A 41 7.63 -5.14 0.89
C TRP A 41 6.67 -4.03 0.45
N HIS A 42 6.52 -3.83 -0.86
CA HIS A 42 5.47 -2.99 -1.42
C HIS A 42 4.93 -3.59 -2.73
N SER A 43 3.70 -3.22 -3.08
CA SER A 43 3.08 -3.53 -4.36
C SER A 43 2.10 -2.45 -4.78
N HIS A 44 1.84 -2.39 -6.08
CA HIS A 44 0.74 -1.62 -6.63
C HIS A 44 -0.47 -2.56 -6.79
N GLU A 45 -1.53 -2.31 -6.03
CA GLU A 45 -2.82 -2.96 -6.28
C GLU A 45 -3.43 -2.27 -7.51
N ALA A 46 -3.39 -2.95 -8.65
CA ALA A 46 -4.29 -2.61 -9.74
C ALA A 46 -5.71 -2.77 -9.19
N THR A 47 -6.48 -1.69 -9.16
CA THR A 47 -7.88 -1.73 -8.72
C THR A 47 -8.60 -2.71 -9.63
N ALA A 48 -8.73 -3.96 -9.19
CA ALA A 48 -9.43 -4.98 -9.92
C ALA A 48 -10.88 -4.49 -10.01
N VAL A 49 -11.32 -4.20 -11.24
CA VAL A 49 -12.73 -4.06 -11.59
C VAL A 49 -13.46 -5.17 -10.84
N GLN A 50 -14.47 -4.78 -10.05
CA GLN A 50 -15.34 -5.70 -9.33
C GLN A 50 -15.63 -6.91 -10.21
N ALA A 51 -15.00 -8.04 -9.92
CA ALA A 51 -15.47 -9.31 -10.45
C ALA A 51 -16.83 -9.50 -9.79
N SER A 52 -17.88 -9.08 -10.50
CA SER A 52 -19.26 -9.38 -10.16
C SER A 52 -19.36 -10.88 -10.04
N VAL A 53 -19.34 -11.37 -8.79
CA VAL A 53 -19.61 -12.77 -8.48
C VAL A 53 -20.99 -13.07 -9.06
N PRO A 54 -21.14 -13.97 -10.05
CA PRO A 54 -22.47 -14.39 -10.45
C PRO A 54 -23.09 -15.09 -9.25
N GLN A 55 -24.11 -14.48 -8.65
CA GLN A 55 -24.96 -15.20 -7.70
C GLN A 55 -25.76 -16.23 -8.49
N HIS A 56 -25.28 -17.46 -8.49
CA HIS A 56 -26.08 -18.59 -8.94
C HIS A 56 -26.95 -19.04 -7.76
N MET A 57 -28.25 -18.79 -7.84
CA MET A 57 -29.29 -19.57 -7.16
C MET A 57 -30.06 -20.34 -8.21
#